data_AF-A0A6N6THJ2-F1
#
_entry.id   AF-A0A6N6THJ2-F1
#
_cell.length_a   1.000
_cell.length_b   1.000
_cell.length_c   1.000
_cell.angle_alpha   90.00
_cell.angle_beta   90.00
_cell.angle_gamma   90.00
#
_symmetry.space_group_name_H-M   'P 1'
#
loop_
_entity.id
_entity.type
_entity.pdbx_description
1 polymer ?
#
loop_
_entity_poly.entity_id
_entity_poly.type
_entity_poly.pdbx_seq_one_letter_code
_entity_poly.pdbx_strand_id
1 'polypeptide(L)' 'MSFAIAADRALVWDNQQTKMVPKIRVEVSLVGNRGSVYRDAGPLYVETAQEVFEAVQLLRARLIQSLLSGAS' A
#
# COMPACT_ATOMS: atom_id res chain seq x y z
N MET A 1 17.74 0.44 5.49
CA MET A 1 16.28 0.63 5.36
C MET A 1 15.90 0.43 3.92
N SER A 2 14.83 -0.29 3.64
CA SER A 2 14.34 -0.58 2.28
C SER A 2 12.83 -0.43 2.21
N PHE A 3 12.30 -0.22 1.00
CA PHE A 3 10.87 -0.32 0.77
C PHE A 3 10.49 -1.79 0.53
N ALA A 4 9.50 -2.28 1.26
CA ALA A 4 8.84 -3.55 1.01
C ALA A 4 7.48 -3.28 0.38
N ILE A 5 7.10 -4.11 -0.59
CA ILE A 5 5.82 -4.03 -1.29
C ILE A 5 5.07 -5.34 -1.01
N ALA A 6 3.84 -5.22 -0.56
CA ALA A 6 2.89 -6.34 -0.47
C ALA A 6 1.77 -6.11 -1.47
N ALA A 7 1.49 -7.13 -2.30
CA ALA A 7 0.38 -7.13 -3.25
C ALA A 7 -0.30 -8.50 -3.21
N ASP A 8 -1.45 -8.60 -2.57
CA ASP A 8 -2.18 -9.85 -2.36
C ASP A 8 -3.68 -9.70 -2.67
N ARG A 9 -4.36 -10.82 -2.90
CA ARG A 9 -5.81 -10.80 -3.15
C ARG A 9 -6.57 -10.68 -1.83
N ALA A 10 -7.43 -9.70 -1.75
CA ALA A 10 -8.34 -9.47 -0.62
C ALA A 10 -9.79 -9.42 -1.11
N LEU A 11 -10.72 -9.83 -0.26
CA LEU A 11 -12.14 -9.57 -0.46
C LEU A 11 -12.49 -8.25 0.21
N VAL A 12 -13.07 -7.32 -0.53
CA VAL A 12 -13.50 -6.01 -0.05
C VAL A 12 -15.01 -5.90 -0.19
N TRP A 13 -15.68 -5.36 0.82
CA TRP A 13 -17.11 -5.08 0.71
C TRP A 13 -17.35 -3.88 -0.22
N ASP A 14 -18.08 -4.10 -1.31
CA ASP A 14 -18.50 -3.06 -2.24
C ASP A 14 -19.90 -2.58 -1.87
N ASN A 15 -20.00 -1.33 -1.41
CA ASN A 15 -21.28 -0.72 -1.00
C ASN A 15 -22.25 -0.48 -2.18
N GLN A 16 -21.74 -0.33 -3.41
CA GLN A 16 -22.59 -0.12 -4.59
C GLN A 16 -23.18 -1.44 -5.07
N GLN A 17 -22.38 -2.51 -5.06
CA GLN A 17 -22.81 -3.84 -5.48
C GLN A 17 -23.42 -4.66 -4.34
N THR A 18 -23.35 -4.16 -3.10
CA THR A 18 -23.81 -4.83 -1.86
C THR A 18 -23.28 -6.27 -1.73
N LYS A 19 -22.00 -6.47 -2.07
CA LYS A 19 -21.36 -7.80 -2.05
C LYS A 19 -19.86 -7.70 -1.80
N MET A 20 -19.26 -8.83 -1.41
CA MET A 20 -17.80 -8.96 -1.39
C MET A 20 -17.26 -9.07 -2.82
N VAL A 21 -16.28 -8.25 -3.16
CA VAL A 21 -15.59 -8.28 -4.46
C VAL A 21 -14.10 -8.55 -4.25
N PRO A 22 -13.48 -9.41 -5.09
CA PRO A 22 -12.05 -9.63 -5.04
C PRO A 22 -11.32 -8.38 -5.57
N LYS A 23 -10.32 -7.92 -4.82
CA LYS A 23 -9.42 -6.82 -5.18
C LYS A 23 -7.98 -7.24 -4.89
N ILE A 24 -7.03 -6.55 -5.50
CA ILE A 24 -5.62 -6.64 -5.12
C ILE A 24 -5.38 -5.55 -4.08
N ARG A 25 -5.03 -5.97 -2.86
CA ARG A 25 -4.60 -5.10 -1.78
C ARG A 25 -3.13 -4.78 -1.98
N VAL A 26 -2.80 -3.50 -2.04
CA VAL A 26 -1.43 -3.00 -2.23
C VAL A 26 -1.02 -2.16 -1.03
N GLU A 27 0.10 -2.50 -0.43
CA GLU A 27 0.71 -1.81 0.71
C GLU A 27 2.21 -1.62 0.45
N VAL A 28 2.75 -0.48 0.91
CA VAL A 28 4.18 -0.19 0.85
C VAL A 28 4.68 0.18 2.23
N SER A 29 5.75 -0.46 2.69
CA SER A 29 6.31 -0.25 4.02
C SER A 29 7.79 0.14 3.95
N LEU A 30 8.23 1.03 4.84
CA LEU A 30 9.64 1.26 5.11
C LEU A 30 10.10 0.27 6.20
N VAL A 31 11.03 -0.60 5.84
CA VAL A 31 11.53 -1.65 6.72
C VAL A 31 12.95 -1.34 7.18
N GLY A 32 13.16 -1.44 8.50
CA GLY A 32 14.46 -1.31 9.16
C GLY A 32 15.39 -2.49 8.87
N ASN A 33 16.67 -2.34 9.20
CA ASN A 33 17.70 -3.37 8.93
C ASN A 33 17.46 -4.69 9.68
N ARG A 34 16.54 -4.73 10.66
CA ARG A 34 16.16 -5.92 11.43
C ARG A 34 14.75 -6.44 11.08
N GLY A 35 14.17 -6.01 9.95
CA GLY A 35 12.84 -6.44 9.52
C GLY A 35 11.68 -5.73 10.21
N SER A 36 11.94 -4.81 11.15
CA SER A 36 10.90 -4.01 11.79
C SER A 36 10.28 -3.02 10.79
N VAL A 37 8.95 -3.00 10.68
CA VAL A 37 8.23 -1.97 9.92
C VAL A 37 8.29 -0.67 10.70
N TYR A 38 8.92 0.34 10.10
CA TYR A 38 9.04 1.68 10.71
C TYR A 38 7.82 2.54 10.39
N ARG A 39 7.34 2.44 9.14
CA ARG A 39 6.18 3.17 8.64
C ARG A 39 5.60 2.46 7.43
N ASP A 40 4.31 2.60 7.24
CA ASP A 40 3.55 2.02 6.13
C ASP A 40 2.67 3.07 5.45
N ALA A 41 2.31 2.76 4.22
CA ALA A 41 1.32 3.50 3.45
C ALA A 41 0.42 2.49 2.75
N GLY A 42 -0.89 2.62 2.94
CA GLY A 42 -1.92 1.75 2.38
C GLY A 42 -2.96 1.32 3.43
N PRO A 43 -3.81 0.34 3.09
CA PRO A 43 -3.90 -0.31 1.79
C PRO A 43 -4.56 0.56 0.72
N LEU A 44 -4.20 0.35 -0.55
CA LEU A 44 -5.03 0.67 -1.70
C LEU A 44 -5.57 -0.62 -2.31
N TYR A 45 -6.85 -0.60 -2.70
CA TYR A 45 -7.50 -1.74 -3.35
C TYR A 45 -7.68 -1.44 -4.82
N VAL A 46 -7.06 -2.26 -5.67
CA VAL A 46 -7.05 -2.11 -7.13
C VAL A 46 -7.51 -3.39 -7.82
N GLU A 47 -7.79 -3.34 -9.11
CA GLU A 47 -8.32 -4.48 -9.87
C GLU A 47 -7.28 -5.08 -10.82
N THR A 48 -6.39 -4.26 -11.36
CA THR A 48 -5.49 -4.65 -12.44
C THR A 48 -4.01 -4.57 -12.05
N ALA A 49 -3.16 -5.29 -12.78
CA ALA A 49 -1.72 -5.24 -12.58
C ALA A 49 -1.13 -3.84 -12.88
N GLN A 50 -1.72 -3.10 -13.82
CA GLN A 50 -1.30 -1.72 -14.11
C GLN A 50 -1.57 -0.81 -12.92
N GLU A 51 -2.78 -0.90 -12.35
CA GLU A 51 -3.14 -0.12 -11.15
C GLU A 51 -2.30 -0.52 -9.92
N VAL A 52 -1.82 -1.77 -9.83
CA VAL A 52 -0.86 -2.16 -8.79
C VAL A 52 0.43 -1.33 -8.91
N PHE A 53 0.98 -1.20 -10.12
CA PHE A 53 2.18 -0.40 -10.33
C PHE A 53 1.95 1.07 -9.94
N GLU A 54 0.82 1.64 -10.36
CA GLU A 54 0.45 3.03 -10.03
C GLU A 54 0.24 3.23 -8.53
N ALA A 55 -0.44 2.30 -7.86
CA ALA A 55 -0.65 2.29 -6.42
C ALA A 55 0.69 2.23 -5.66
N VAL A 56 1.63 1.39 -6.09
CA VAL A 56 2.97 1.32 -5.50
C VAL A 56 3.70 2.66 -5.60
N GLN A 57 3.70 3.30 -6.78
CA GLN A 57 4.37 4.60 -6.96
C GLN A 57 3.74 5.68 -6.06
N LEU A 58 2.41 5.74 -6.01
CA LEU A 58 1.67 6.68 -5.17
C LEU A 58 1.96 6.45 -3.67
N LEU A 59 1.88 5.21 -3.20
CA LEU A 59 2.12 4.87 -1.80
C LEU A 59 3.57 5.15 -1.38
N ARG A 60 4.53 4.87 -2.26
CA ARG A 60 5.94 5.21 -2.04
C ARG A 60 6.14 6.73 -1.92
N ALA A 61 5.53 7.52 -2.80
CA ALA A 61 5.60 8.97 -2.74
C ALA A 61 5.01 9.52 -1.43
N ARG A 62 3.83 9.01 -1.01
CA ARG A 62 3.20 9.36 0.28
C ARG A 62 4.09 9.03 1.46
N LEU A 63 4.72 7.85 1.44
CA LEU A 63 5.60 7.40 2.52
C LEU A 63 6.84 8.30 2.63
N ILE A 64 7.46 8.67 1.50
CA ILE A 64 8.58 9.62 1.46
C ILE A 64 8.15 10.98 2.01
N GLN A 65 7.04 11.52 1.53
CA GLN A 65 6.52 12.81 2.00
C GLN A 65 6.27 12.80 3.51
N SER A 66 5.68 11.71 4.01
CA SER A 66 5.39 11.53 5.43
C SER A 66 6.66 11.53 6.29
N LEU A 67 7.76 10.94 5.79
CA LEU A 67 9.06 10.96 6.46
C LEU A 67 9.66 12.36 6.49
N LEU A 68 9.56 13.11 5.40
CA LEU A 68 10.03 14.49 5.32
C LEU A 68 9.25 15.43 6.24
N SER A 69 7.93 15.25 6.35
CA SER A 69 7.08 16.05 7.24
C SER A 69 7.18 15.65 8.72
N GLY A 70 7.69 14.45 9.03
CA GLY A 70 7.88 13.96 10.39
C GLY A 70 9.26 14.27 10.99
N ALA A 71 10.17 14.85 10.21
CA ALA A 71 11.46 15.34 10.66
C ALA A 71 11.33 16.80 11.14
N SER A 72 10.58 16.99 12.23
CA SER A 72 10.52 18.24 13.01
C SER A 72 11.22 18.05 14.33
#